data_AF-A0A969HXT6-F1
#
_entry.id   AF-A0A969HXT6-F1
#
_cell.length_a   1.000
_cell.length_b   1.000
_cell.length_c   1.000
_cell.angle_alpha   90.00
_cell.angle_beta   90.00
_cell.angle_gamma   90.00
#
_symmetry.space_group_name_H-M   'P 1'
#
loop_
_entity.id
_entity.type
_entity.pdbx_description
1 polymer ?
#
loop_
_entity_poly.entity_id
_entity_poly.type
_entity_poly.pdbx_seq_one_letter_code
_entity_poly.pdbx_strand_id
1 'polypeptide(L)'
;MIVEQGVHRCVTSGEAEHGTPAWVQGLRTYGWSHDSHAIYGVRNERGFARLYRQAIYGGAATLVDGFAGYTWLEQPATAPHVNRIAVIGSGSRQPSRLLLHDATRPTTPATIVQRTRTENIPAAHLAVAQPVSWQTLNGDPVHGLVYLPPATPYRAPAGDLPPAIIRIHGGPTSQAVADYPRDVQFFTTRGYTMLMLNYRGSK
;
A
#
# COMPACT_ATOMS: atom_id res chain seq x y z
N MET A 1 -2.44 23.70 -30.05
CA MET A 1 -1.85 23.69 -28.69
C MET A 1 -0.46 23.12 -28.85
N ILE A 2 0.55 23.95 -28.63
CA ILE A 2 1.93 23.75 -29.08
C ILE A 2 2.61 22.71 -28.17
N VAL A 3 2.84 21.50 -28.71
CA VAL A 3 3.73 20.49 -28.11
C VAL A 3 5.07 20.62 -28.85
N GLU A 4 5.87 21.65 -28.54
CA GLU A 4 6.98 22.00 -29.46
C GLU A 4 8.28 22.46 -28.78
N GLN A 5 8.53 22.09 -27.52
CA GLN A 5 9.85 22.40 -26.91
C GLN A 5 10.58 21.25 -26.22
N GLY A 6 10.05 20.03 -26.17
CA GLY A 6 10.80 18.89 -25.61
C GLY A 6 11.32 19.12 -24.17
N VAL A 7 10.75 20.07 -23.42
CA VAL A 7 11.20 20.41 -22.08
C VAL A 7 10.69 19.34 -21.13
N HIS A 8 11.62 18.55 -20.58
CA HIS A 8 11.32 17.57 -19.54
C HIS A 8 11.30 18.27 -18.18
N ARG A 9 10.20 18.13 -17.45
CA ARG A 9 10.06 18.60 -16.06
C ARG A 9 9.83 17.41 -15.14
N CYS A 10 10.58 17.35 -14.04
CA CYS A 10 10.31 16.42 -12.96
C CYS A 10 9.04 16.86 -12.21
N VAL A 11 8.05 15.96 -12.11
CA VAL A 11 6.72 16.25 -11.55
C VAL A 11 6.59 15.74 -10.11
N THR A 12 7.37 14.74 -9.71
CA THR A 12 7.36 14.15 -8.37
C THR A 12 8.79 13.94 -7.87
N SER A 13 9.03 14.11 -6.58
CA SER A 13 10.35 13.88 -5.95
C SER A 13 10.22 13.16 -4.60
N GLY A 14 11.35 12.69 -4.07
CA GLY A 14 11.44 11.98 -2.79
C GLY A 14 11.66 10.47 -2.94
N GLU A 15 11.91 9.81 -1.81
CA GLU A 15 12.17 8.36 -1.75
C GLU A 15 10.87 7.55 -1.76
N ALA A 16 10.25 7.44 -2.94
CA ALA A 16 9.05 6.64 -3.15
C ALA A 16 9.10 5.95 -4.52
N GLU A 17 8.50 4.77 -4.62
CA GLU A 17 8.31 4.06 -5.88
C GLU A 17 6.91 4.35 -6.44
N HIS A 18 6.84 4.61 -7.75
CA HIS A 18 5.60 4.86 -8.48
C HIS A 18 5.37 3.82 -9.60
N GLY A 19 6.40 3.08 -9.94
CA GLY A 19 6.37 1.99 -10.90
C GLY A 19 6.03 0.66 -10.26
N THR A 20 5.77 -0.30 -11.14
CA THR A 20 5.61 -1.71 -10.84
C THR A 20 6.45 -2.49 -11.86
N PRO A 21 6.65 -3.81 -11.70
CA PRO A 21 7.42 -4.59 -12.68
C PRO A 21 6.84 -4.43 -14.10
N ALA A 22 7.64 -3.88 -15.02
CA ALA A 22 7.18 -3.45 -16.34
C ALA A 22 6.71 -4.61 -17.26
N TRP A 23 7.09 -5.85 -16.95
CA TRP A 23 6.67 -7.04 -17.68
C TRP A 23 5.29 -7.57 -17.25
N VAL A 24 4.69 -7.04 -16.18
CA VAL A 24 3.33 -7.38 -15.79
C VAL A 24 2.36 -6.44 -16.51
N GLN A 25 1.61 -6.99 -17.46
CA GLN A 25 0.70 -6.22 -18.30
C GLN A 25 -0.54 -5.74 -17.52
N GLY A 26 -1.10 -4.60 -17.95
CA GLY A 26 -2.35 -4.08 -17.40
C GLY A 26 -2.23 -3.43 -16.01
N LEU A 27 -1.01 -3.23 -15.50
CA LEU A 27 -0.78 -2.48 -14.28
C LEU A 27 -0.96 -0.98 -14.53
N ARG A 28 -1.83 -0.36 -13.73
CA ARG A 28 -1.99 1.10 -13.66
C ARG A 28 -1.42 1.56 -12.35
N THR A 29 -0.58 2.58 -12.38
CA THR A 29 -0.03 3.21 -11.17
C THR A 29 -0.36 4.70 -11.09
N TYR A 30 -0.93 5.27 -12.15
CA TYR A 30 -1.40 6.65 -12.18
C TYR A 30 -2.59 6.85 -13.14
N GLY A 31 -3.26 7.99 -13.00
CA GLY A 31 -4.30 8.46 -13.91
C GLY A 31 -4.41 9.99 -13.90
N TRP A 32 -4.77 10.58 -15.04
CA TRP A 32 -4.95 12.02 -15.16
C TRP A 32 -6.29 12.48 -14.57
N SER A 33 -6.30 13.66 -13.96
CA SER A 33 -7.57 14.34 -13.67
C SER A 33 -8.31 14.64 -14.97
N HIS A 34 -9.65 14.62 -14.93
CA HIS A 34 -10.49 14.81 -16.11
C HIS A 34 -10.22 16.15 -16.84
N ASP A 35 -9.72 17.15 -16.12
CA ASP A 35 -9.38 18.48 -16.60
C ASP A 35 -7.90 18.64 -17.01
N SER A 36 -7.11 17.56 -16.94
CA SER A 36 -5.66 17.53 -17.23
C SER A 36 -4.78 18.44 -16.35
N HIS A 37 -5.30 18.99 -15.23
CA HIS A 37 -4.51 19.86 -14.35
C HIS A 37 -3.71 19.11 -13.26
N ALA A 38 -3.95 17.80 -13.08
CA ALA A 38 -3.26 16.99 -12.10
C ALA A 38 -3.12 15.52 -12.53
N ILE A 39 -2.16 14.83 -11.91
CA ILE A 39 -1.97 13.39 -11.97
C ILE A 39 -2.27 12.82 -10.60
N TYR A 40 -3.05 11.75 -10.55
CA TYR A 40 -3.19 10.90 -9.38
C TYR A 40 -2.26 9.72 -9.52
N GLY A 41 -1.32 9.55 -8.60
CA GLY A 41 -0.32 8.50 -8.63
C GLY A 41 -0.31 7.71 -7.32
N VAL A 42 -0.19 6.40 -7.42
CA VAL A 42 0.13 5.55 -6.27
C VAL A 42 1.60 5.75 -5.92
N ARG A 43 1.87 5.94 -4.63
CA ARG A 43 3.22 6.05 -4.05
C ARG A 43 3.41 4.91 -3.07
N ASN A 44 4.42 4.09 -3.32
CA ASN A 44 4.86 3.06 -2.41
C ASN A 44 6.07 3.54 -1.62
N GLU A 45 5.91 3.58 -0.30
CA GLU A 45 6.95 3.92 0.65
C GLU A 45 7.02 2.83 1.71
N ARG A 46 8.13 2.07 1.74
CA ARG A 46 8.40 1.01 2.73
C ARG A 46 7.28 -0.05 2.82
N GLY A 47 6.71 -0.44 1.68
CA GLY A 47 5.66 -1.44 1.60
C GLY A 47 4.25 -0.91 1.84
N PHE A 48 4.06 0.42 1.91
CA PHE A 48 2.76 1.07 2.05
C PHE A 48 2.46 1.86 0.78
N ALA A 49 1.37 1.53 0.09
CA ALA A 49 0.94 2.19 -1.13
C ALA A 49 -0.25 3.12 -0.87
N ARG A 50 -0.06 4.42 -1.10
CA ARG A 50 -1.08 5.47 -0.91
C ARG A 50 -1.27 6.29 -2.18
N LEU A 51 -2.44 6.90 -2.33
CA LEU A 51 -2.77 7.70 -3.50
C LEU A 51 -2.43 9.17 -3.23
N TYR A 52 -1.64 9.77 -4.12
CA TYR A 52 -1.29 11.18 -4.09
C TYR A 52 -1.84 11.89 -5.33
N ARG A 53 -2.19 13.15 -5.17
CA ARG A 53 -2.51 14.09 -6.24
C ARG A 53 -1.33 15.03 -6.44
N GLN A 54 -0.84 15.15 -7.67
CA GLN A 54 0.24 16.05 -8.05
C GLN A 54 -0.26 16.99 -9.15
N ALA A 55 -0.29 18.29 -8.89
CA ALA A 55 -0.59 19.28 -9.91
C ALA A 55 0.56 19.41 -10.91
N ILE A 56 0.25 19.55 -12.20
CA ILE A 56 1.29 19.53 -13.25
C ILE A 56 2.04 20.87 -13.39
N TYR A 57 1.41 21.97 -12.97
CA TYR A 57 2.01 23.31 -13.08
C TYR A 57 2.89 23.67 -11.89
N GLY A 58 2.91 22.86 -10.84
CA GLY A 58 3.78 23.02 -9.67
C GLY A 58 3.09 22.69 -8.36
N GLY A 59 3.79 22.89 -7.26
CA GLY A 59 3.35 22.53 -5.92
C GLY A 59 3.75 21.10 -5.53
N ALA A 60 3.64 20.81 -4.23
CA ALA A 60 3.93 19.49 -3.68
C ALA A 60 2.76 18.51 -3.92
N ALA A 61 3.09 17.23 -4.02
CA ALA A 61 2.09 16.17 -4.04
C ALA A 61 1.30 16.16 -2.73
N THR A 62 -0.02 16.11 -2.82
CA THR A 62 -0.94 16.04 -1.67
C THR A 62 -1.51 14.64 -1.53
N LEU A 63 -1.55 14.10 -0.31
CA LEU A 63 -2.21 12.83 -0.02
C LEU A 63 -3.72 12.94 -0.27
N VAL A 64 -4.33 11.87 -0.79
CA VAL A 64 -5.80 11.75 -0.92
C VAL A 64 -6.34 11.02 0.32
N ASP A 65 -6.75 11.80 1.33
CA ASP A 65 -7.12 11.29 2.67
C ASP A 65 -8.38 10.42 2.70
N GLY A 66 -9.21 10.47 1.65
CA GLY A 66 -10.42 9.63 1.54
C GLY A 66 -10.16 8.13 1.63
N PHE A 67 -8.91 7.67 1.50
CA PHE A 67 -8.53 6.26 1.65
C PHE A 67 -7.92 5.93 3.03
N ALA A 68 -8.14 6.76 4.04
CA ALA A 68 -7.72 6.47 5.41
C ALA A 68 -8.16 5.06 5.86
N GLY A 69 -7.22 4.31 6.43
CA GLY A 69 -7.44 2.92 6.87
C GLY A 69 -7.08 1.84 5.84
N TYR A 70 -6.80 2.22 4.58
CA TYR A 70 -6.19 1.33 3.59
C TYR A 70 -4.69 1.62 3.50
N THR A 71 -3.87 0.58 3.62
CA THR A 71 -2.40 0.67 3.63
C THR A 71 -1.77 0.20 2.32
N TRP A 72 -2.57 -0.38 1.43
CA TRP A 72 -2.16 -0.76 0.08
C TRP A 72 -3.24 -0.43 -0.94
N LEU A 73 -2.98 0.56 -1.80
CA LEU A 73 -3.82 0.96 -2.91
C LEU A 73 -3.16 0.62 -4.24
N GLU A 74 -3.95 0.13 -5.20
CA GLU A 74 -3.49 -0.25 -6.53
C GLU A 74 -4.56 0.01 -7.59
N GLN A 75 -4.15 -0.04 -8.86
CA GLN A 75 -5.04 0.07 -10.02
C GLN A 75 -5.93 1.33 -9.99
N PRO A 76 -5.36 2.55 -9.83
CA PRO A 76 -6.16 3.76 -9.91
C PRO A 76 -6.79 3.91 -11.29
N ALA A 77 -8.06 4.29 -11.30
CA ALA A 77 -8.82 4.61 -12.50
C ALA A 77 -9.56 5.95 -12.28
N THR A 78 -9.17 6.97 -13.01
CA THR A 78 -9.82 8.29 -13.00
C THR A 78 -11.02 8.30 -13.95
N ALA A 79 -12.11 8.93 -13.53
CA ALA A 79 -13.27 9.12 -14.40
C ALA A 79 -12.96 10.17 -15.49
N PRO A 80 -13.42 9.97 -16.73
CA PRO A 80 -13.03 10.81 -17.87
C PRO A 80 -13.68 12.19 -17.88
N HIS A 81 -14.79 12.38 -17.17
CA HIS A 81 -15.60 13.61 -17.25
C HIS A 81 -15.99 14.20 -15.89
N VAL A 82 -15.59 13.56 -14.79
CA VAL A 82 -15.93 13.99 -13.43
C VAL A 82 -14.75 13.76 -12.50
N ASN A 83 -14.73 14.49 -11.38
CA ASN A 83 -13.72 14.35 -10.33
C ASN A 83 -13.95 13.11 -9.46
N ARG A 84 -13.89 11.91 -10.04
CA ARG A 84 -13.99 10.64 -9.30
C ARG A 84 -12.83 9.73 -9.63
N ILE A 85 -12.43 8.94 -8.63
CA ILE A 85 -11.39 7.94 -8.75
C ILE A 85 -11.86 6.64 -8.13
N ALA A 86 -11.69 5.55 -8.88
CA ALA A 86 -11.77 4.20 -8.34
C ALA A 86 -10.36 3.66 -8.07
N VAL A 87 -10.20 2.88 -7.00
CA VAL A 87 -8.98 2.12 -6.69
C VAL A 87 -9.37 0.74 -6.15
N ILE A 88 -8.46 -0.22 -6.26
CA ILE A 88 -8.49 -1.42 -5.43
C ILE A 88 -7.70 -1.08 -4.16
N GLY A 89 -8.35 -1.22 -3.00
CA GLY A 89 -7.73 -0.94 -1.71
C GLY A 89 -7.79 -2.12 -0.76
N SER A 90 -6.71 -2.31 0.00
CA SER A 90 -6.62 -3.27 1.09
C SER A 90 -5.80 -2.70 2.25
N GLY A 91 -5.80 -3.40 3.37
CA GLY A 91 -4.88 -3.13 4.46
C GLY A 91 -4.78 -4.31 5.41
N SER A 92 -3.92 -4.22 6.42
CA SER A 92 -3.61 -5.36 7.29
C SER A 92 -4.85 -6.02 7.90
N ARG A 93 -5.93 -5.25 8.12
CA ARG A 93 -7.18 -5.73 8.71
C ARG A 93 -8.37 -5.64 7.75
N GLN A 94 -8.12 -5.31 6.48
CA GLN A 94 -9.14 -5.04 5.47
C GLN A 94 -8.80 -5.82 4.20
N PRO A 95 -9.51 -6.93 3.90
CA PRO A 95 -9.41 -7.60 2.61
C PRO A 95 -9.60 -6.64 1.43
N SER A 96 -9.01 -6.96 0.27
CA SER A 96 -9.12 -6.14 -0.93
C SER A 96 -10.58 -5.84 -1.29
N ARG A 97 -10.83 -4.63 -1.78
CA ARG A 97 -12.15 -4.14 -2.16
C ARG A 97 -12.05 -3.01 -3.18
N LEU A 98 -13.13 -2.81 -3.94
CA LEU A 98 -13.27 -1.68 -4.85
C LEU A 98 -13.77 -0.46 -4.09
N LEU A 99 -13.02 0.63 -4.17
CA LEU A 99 -13.31 1.90 -3.52
C LEU A 99 -13.56 2.98 -4.57
N LEU A 100 -14.54 3.84 -4.33
CA LEU A 100 -14.84 5.01 -5.14
C LEU A 100 -14.73 6.27 -4.28
N HIS A 101 -13.91 7.22 -4.70
CA HIS A 101 -13.69 8.47 -4.00
C HIS A 101 -14.09 9.66 -4.89
N ASP A 102 -14.72 10.66 -4.27
CA ASP A 102 -15.05 11.95 -4.87
C ASP A 102 -13.89 12.92 -4.63
N ALA A 103 -13.10 13.15 -5.66
CA ALA A 103 -11.87 13.94 -5.58
C ALA A 103 -12.12 15.44 -5.39
N THR A 104 -13.36 15.92 -5.48
CA THR A 104 -13.71 17.30 -5.09
C THR A 104 -13.70 17.51 -3.57
N ARG A 105 -13.82 16.42 -2.80
CA ARG A 105 -13.86 16.41 -1.34
C ARG A 105 -12.78 15.46 -0.82
N PRO A 106 -11.50 15.86 -0.89
CA PRO A 106 -10.36 14.96 -0.68
C PRO A 106 -10.32 14.29 0.70
N THR A 107 -10.97 14.88 1.70
CA THR A 107 -11.06 14.37 3.07
C THR A 107 -12.27 13.46 3.31
N THR A 108 -13.23 13.39 2.38
CA THR A 108 -14.40 12.53 2.51
C THR A 108 -14.01 11.08 2.29
N PRO A 109 -14.35 10.16 3.21
CA PRO A 109 -14.04 8.75 3.04
C PRO A 109 -14.55 8.18 1.72
N ALA A 110 -13.76 7.33 1.10
CA ALA A 110 -14.15 6.59 -0.09
C ALA A 110 -15.33 5.66 0.22
N THR A 111 -16.23 5.55 -0.74
CA THR A 111 -17.36 4.60 -0.67
C THR A 111 -16.87 3.21 -1.08
N ILE A 112 -17.23 2.19 -0.31
CA ILE A 112 -16.99 0.80 -0.68
C ILE A 112 -18.04 0.39 -1.72
N VAL A 113 -17.59 0.14 -2.95
CA VAL A 113 -18.47 -0.31 -4.04
C VAL A 113 -18.66 -1.82 -3.98
N GLN A 114 -17.58 -2.55 -3.77
CA GLN A 114 -17.63 -4.02 -3.73
C GLN A 114 -16.55 -4.59 -2.82
N ARG A 115 -16.93 -5.56 -1.98
CA ARG A 115 -15.98 -6.35 -1.18
C ARG A 115 -15.65 -7.64 -1.91
N THR A 116 -14.40 -8.09 -1.82
CA THR A 116 -14.00 -9.37 -2.45
C THR A 116 -14.44 -10.58 -1.63
N ARG A 117 -14.69 -10.40 -0.32
CA ARG A 117 -14.97 -11.48 0.64
C ARG A 117 -15.81 -10.96 1.81
N THR A 118 -16.40 -11.90 2.55
CA THR A 118 -17.03 -11.64 3.85
C THR A 118 -15.97 -11.44 4.94
N GLU A 119 -16.24 -10.54 5.88
CA GLU A 119 -15.36 -10.19 6.99
C GLU A 119 -15.95 -10.73 8.30
N ASN A 120 -15.71 -12.02 8.59
CA ASN A 120 -16.30 -12.71 9.74
C ASN A 120 -15.45 -12.62 11.02
N ILE A 121 -14.27 -12.00 10.93
CA ILE A 121 -13.36 -11.80 12.07
C ILE A 121 -13.33 -10.31 12.38
N PRO A 122 -13.63 -9.88 13.62
CA PRO A 122 -13.52 -8.47 13.99
C PRO A 122 -12.13 -7.91 13.70
N ALA A 123 -12.06 -6.73 13.10
CA ALA A 123 -10.77 -6.11 12.72
C ALA A 123 -9.81 -5.95 13.92
N ALA A 124 -10.34 -5.73 15.13
CA ALA A 124 -9.54 -5.64 16.35
C ALA A 124 -8.76 -6.92 16.70
N HIS A 125 -9.21 -8.08 16.20
CA HIS A 125 -8.57 -9.38 16.42
C HIS A 125 -7.53 -9.72 15.35
N LEU A 126 -7.28 -8.83 14.39
CA LEU A 126 -6.32 -9.02 13.32
C LEU A 126 -5.04 -8.23 13.60
N ALA A 127 -3.89 -8.72 13.15
CA ALA A 127 -2.62 -8.04 13.29
C ALA A 127 -2.49 -6.85 12.32
N VAL A 128 -1.64 -5.88 12.66
CA VAL A 128 -1.31 -4.72 11.83
C VAL A 128 0.15 -4.78 11.43
N ALA A 129 0.44 -4.47 10.16
CA ALA A 129 1.81 -4.36 9.67
C ALA A 129 2.54 -3.22 10.38
N GLN A 130 3.73 -3.51 10.90
CA GLN A 130 4.66 -2.51 11.43
C GLN A 130 5.93 -2.53 10.57
N PRO A 131 6.28 -1.41 9.90
CA PRO A 131 7.52 -1.35 9.15
C PRO A 131 8.72 -1.43 10.09
N VAL A 132 9.67 -2.28 9.74
CA VAL A 132 10.93 -2.46 10.46
C VAL A 132 12.10 -2.39 9.50
N SER A 133 13.25 -1.94 10.01
CA SER A 133 14.51 -1.95 9.29
C SER A 133 15.68 -2.20 10.21
N TRP A 134 16.67 -2.93 9.73
CA TRP A 134 17.92 -3.22 10.44
C TRP A 134 19.07 -3.29 9.45
N GLN A 135 20.29 -3.33 9.97
CA GLN A 135 21.50 -3.44 9.15
C GLN A 135 21.92 -4.90 9.00
N THR A 136 22.36 -5.28 7.80
CA THR A 136 23.13 -6.51 7.60
C THR A 136 24.48 -6.44 8.32
N LEU A 137 25.20 -7.56 8.38
CA LEU A 137 26.59 -7.60 8.88
C LEU A 137 27.53 -6.64 8.15
N ASN A 138 27.22 -6.30 6.88
CA ASN A 138 28.01 -5.39 6.06
C ASN A 138 27.51 -3.94 6.11
N GLY A 139 26.48 -3.64 6.91
CA GLY A 139 25.95 -2.27 7.05
C GLY A 139 24.93 -1.85 6.00
N ASP A 140 24.46 -2.77 5.14
CA ASP A 140 23.36 -2.48 4.21
C ASP A 140 22.00 -2.56 4.91
N PRO A 141 21.05 -1.64 4.61
CA PRO A 141 19.73 -1.69 5.19
C PRO A 141 18.90 -2.86 4.63
N VAL A 142 18.16 -3.50 5.52
CA VAL A 142 17.14 -4.50 5.22
C VAL A 142 15.81 -3.98 5.72
N HIS A 143 14.76 -4.21 4.95
CA HIS A 143 13.41 -3.79 5.29
C HIS A 143 12.50 -4.99 5.53
N GLY A 144 11.40 -4.79 6.24
CA GLY A 144 10.37 -5.78 6.38
C GLY A 144 9.12 -5.24 7.07
N LEU A 145 8.12 -6.10 7.18
CA LEU A 145 6.90 -5.84 7.91
C LEU A 145 6.74 -6.88 9.01
N VAL A 146 6.73 -6.45 10.26
CA VAL A 146 6.44 -7.32 11.40
C VAL A 146 4.96 -7.23 11.76
N TYR A 147 4.37 -8.38 12.07
CA TYR A 147 3.00 -8.50 12.55
C TYR A 147 3.05 -9.25 13.88
N LEU A 148 2.74 -8.53 14.96
CA LEU A 148 2.69 -9.11 16.29
C LEU A 148 1.33 -9.78 16.53
N PRO A 149 1.26 -10.85 17.35
CA PRO A 149 -0.01 -11.41 17.77
C PRO A 149 -0.92 -10.32 18.37
N PRO A 150 -2.17 -10.19 17.89
CA PRO A 150 -3.13 -9.28 18.49
C PRO A 150 -3.61 -9.82 19.85
N ALA A 151 -4.63 -9.19 20.42
CA ALA A 151 -5.30 -9.72 21.60
C ALA A 151 -5.97 -11.07 21.25
N THR A 152 -5.29 -12.19 21.55
CA THR A 152 -5.73 -13.57 21.30
C THR A 152 -5.60 -14.44 22.57
N PRO A 153 -6.37 -15.51 22.79
CA PRO A 153 -6.14 -16.41 23.93
C PRO A 153 -4.82 -17.18 23.84
N TYR A 154 -4.21 -17.29 22.66
CA TYR A 154 -2.96 -18.02 22.46
C TYR A 154 -1.77 -17.13 22.82
N ARG A 155 -1.07 -17.47 23.91
CA ARG A 155 0.06 -16.72 24.45
C ARG A 155 1.25 -17.64 24.67
N ALA A 156 2.45 -17.08 24.51
CA ALA A 156 3.66 -17.71 25.03
C ALA A 156 3.56 -17.86 26.56
N PRO A 157 4.27 -18.82 27.16
CA PRO A 157 4.44 -18.90 28.60
C PRO A 157 4.89 -17.56 29.21
N ALA A 158 4.55 -17.32 30.47
CA ALA A 158 4.94 -16.10 31.15
C ALA A 158 6.47 -15.95 31.15
N GLY A 159 6.96 -14.82 30.64
CA GLY A 159 8.40 -14.53 30.51
C GLY A 159 8.99 -14.87 29.14
N ASP A 160 8.29 -15.64 28.31
CA ASP A 160 8.75 -16.02 26.97
C ASP A 160 8.20 -15.08 25.89
N LEU A 161 8.94 -14.99 24.78
CA LEU A 161 8.48 -14.31 23.58
C LEU A 161 7.61 -15.24 22.70
N PRO A 162 6.64 -14.69 21.95
CA PRO A 162 5.91 -15.46 20.95
C PRO A 162 6.85 -16.08 19.92
N PRO A 163 6.60 -17.34 19.47
CA PRO A 163 7.37 -17.93 18.38
C PRO A 163 7.22 -17.08 17.12
N ALA A 164 8.32 -16.96 16.35
CA ALA A 164 8.36 -16.16 15.13
C ALA A 164 8.44 -17.03 13.88
N ILE A 165 7.72 -16.63 12.84
CA ILE A 165 7.80 -17.21 11.49
C ILE A 165 8.28 -16.12 10.53
N ILE A 166 9.34 -16.41 9.78
CA ILE A 166 9.85 -15.52 8.74
C ILE A 166 9.30 -15.98 7.39
N ARG A 167 8.57 -15.10 6.71
CA ARG A 167 8.05 -15.32 5.37
C ARG A 167 8.92 -14.59 4.36
N ILE A 168 9.44 -15.36 3.41
CA ILE A 168 10.22 -14.87 2.27
C ILE A 168 9.32 -14.83 1.04
N HIS A 169 9.20 -13.69 0.39
CA HIS A 169 8.42 -13.56 -0.85
C HIS A 169 9.18 -14.12 -2.06
N GLY A 170 8.48 -14.41 -3.16
CA GLY A 170 9.10 -14.66 -4.47
C GLY A 170 9.61 -13.36 -5.10
N GLY A 171 10.33 -13.42 -6.21
CA GLY A 171 10.90 -12.22 -6.82
C GLY A 171 11.71 -12.51 -8.09
N PRO A 172 12.72 -11.69 -8.42
CA PRO A 172 13.37 -10.70 -7.53
C PRO A 172 12.62 -9.37 -7.40
N THR A 173 11.84 -8.94 -8.41
CA THR A 173 11.19 -7.62 -8.42
C THR A 173 9.79 -7.69 -7.83
N SER A 174 9.76 -7.98 -6.53
CA SER A 174 8.56 -7.98 -5.68
C SER A 174 8.97 -7.55 -4.28
N GLN A 175 7.98 -7.30 -3.42
CA GLN A 175 8.22 -7.05 -2.01
C GLN A 175 7.05 -7.57 -1.16
N ALA A 176 7.28 -7.75 0.13
CA ALA A 176 6.27 -7.75 1.17
C ALA A 176 5.63 -6.37 1.28
N VAL A 177 4.30 -6.36 1.24
CA VAL A 177 3.46 -5.16 1.27
C VAL A 177 2.49 -5.20 2.45
N ALA A 178 2.04 -4.04 2.89
CA ALA A 178 1.06 -3.88 3.97
C ALA A 178 -0.38 -4.04 3.45
N ASP A 179 -0.65 -5.15 2.75
CA ASP A 179 -1.97 -5.53 2.25
C ASP A 179 -2.75 -6.33 3.32
N TYR A 180 -3.66 -7.22 2.90
CA TYR A 180 -4.31 -8.21 3.77
C TYR A 180 -3.70 -9.63 3.61
N PRO A 181 -2.59 -9.95 4.30
CA PRO A 181 -1.94 -11.26 4.17
C PRO A 181 -2.66 -12.33 5.00
N ARG A 182 -3.48 -13.17 4.34
CA ARG A 182 -4.33 -14.19 5.01
C ARG A 182 -3.56 -15.20 5.86
N ASP A 183 -2.43 -15.65 5.35
CA ASP A 183 -1.51 -16.57 6.04
C ASP A 183 -0.95 -15.93 7.31
N VAL A 184 -0.51 -14.66 7.23
CA VAL A 184 -0.04 -13.89 8.37
C VAL A 184 -1.15 -13.72 9.42
N GLN A 185 -2.37 -13.39 9.00
CA GLN A 185 -3.50 -13.29 9.91
C GLN A 185 -3.84 -14.64 10.58
N PHE A 186 -3.72 -15.74 9.85
CA PHE A 186 -3.94 -17.08 10.40
C PHE A 186 -2.97 -17.41 11.54
N PHE A 187 -1.68 -17.13 11.36
CA PHE A 187 -0.64 -17.43 12.36
C PHE A 187 -0.66 -16.43 13.52
N THR A 188 -0.81 -15.13 13.25
CA THR A 188 -0.82 -14.10 14.30
C THR A 188 -2.00 -14.25 15.25
N THR A 189 -3.17 -14.59 14.74
CA THR A 189 -4.35 -14.92 15.58
C THR A 189 -4.14 -16.15 16.46
N ARG A 190 -3.11 -16.97 16.21
CA ARG A 190 -2.71 -18.15 16.99
C ARG A 190 -1.48 -17.95 17.85
N GLY A 191 -1.06 -16.70 18.05
CA GLY A 191 0.04 -16.39 18.97
C GLY A 191 1.42 -16.42 18.33
N TYR A 192 1.54 -16.45 17.00
CA TYR A 192 2.82 -16.37 16.31
C TYR A 192 3.14 -14.94 15.86
N THR A 193 4.37 -14.50 16.05
CA THR A 193 4.88 -13.30 15.38
C THR A 193 5.21 -13.65 13.93
N MET A 194 4.82 -12.80 12.98
CA MET A 194 5.19 -12.97 11.57
C MET A 194 6.12 -11.85 11.13
N LEU A 195 7.21 -12.18 10.45
CA LEU A 195 8.08 -11.22 9.76
C LEU A 195 8.01 -11.47 8.25
N MET A 196 7.50 -10.51 7.49
CA MET A 196 7.59 -10.51 6.04
C MET A 196 8.85 -9.74 5.63
N LEU A 197 9.87 -10.45 5.16
CA LEU A 197 11.20 -9.90 4.88
C LEU A 197 11.30 -9.37 3.44
N ASN A 198 11.81 -8.14 3.27
CA ASN A 198 12.24 -7.59 1.98
C ASN A 198 13.76 -7.69 1.86
N TYR A 199 14.23 -8.80 1.27
CA TYR A 199 15.65 -9.06 1.04
C TYR A 199 16.22 -8.17 -0.10
N ARG A 200 17.54 -8.13 -0.25
CA ARG A 200 18.19 -7.31 -1.30
C ARG A 200 17.63 -7.66 -2.69
N GLY A 201 17.26 -6.63 -3.45
CA GLY A 201 16.62 -6.78 -4.76
C GLY A 201 15.10 -6.63 -4.73
N SER A 202 14.49 -6.63 -3.55
CA SER A 202 13.08 -6.27 -3.37
C SER A 202 12.84 -4.83 -3.83
N LYS A 203 11.71 -4.61 -4.50
CA LYS A 203 11.33 -3.35 -5.14
C LYS A 203 9.86 -3.08 -4.94
#